data_AF-A0A2V6LHA9-F1
#
_entry.id   AF-A0A2V6LHA9-F1
#
_cell.length_a   1.000
_cell.length_b   1.000
_cell.length_c   1.000
_cell.angle_alpha   90.00
_cell.angle_beta   90.00
_cell.angle_gamma   90.00
#
_symmetry.space_group_name_H-M   'P 1'
#
loop_
_entity.id
_entity.type
_entity.pdbx_description
1 polymer ?
#
loop_
_entity_poly.entity_id
_entity_poly.type
_entity_poly.pdbx_seq_one_letter_code
_entity_poly.pdbx_strand_id
1 'polypeptide(L)'
;MNEAQSLIRLKRLQAESEGIRRRLRISSPNSIVFRAPIDPVDEEEVVVEADGFGGATLSVVEGNYPIDFLCLRETRFRTERAAIQAAEGLINRPA
;
A
#
# COMPACT_ATOMS: atom_id res chain seq x y z
N MET A 1 18.87 15.94 -24.14
CA MET A 1 18.50 14.52 -23.98
C MET A 1 17.19 14.33 -24.75
N ASN A 2 17.13 13.40 -25.69
CA ASN A 2 15.91 13.14 -26.46
C ASN A 2 15.00 12.14 -25.76
N GLU A 3 13.79 11.93 -26.28
CA GLU A 3 12.76 11.08 -25.65
C GLU A 3 13.23 9.63 -25.46
N ALA A 4 13.87 9.04 -26.47
CA ALA A 4 14.40 7.67 -26.40
C ALA A 4 15.48 7.53 -25.30
N GLN A 5 16.38 8.51 -25.18
CA GLN A 5 17.39 8.54 -24.12
C GLN A 5 16.76 8.69 -22.73
N SER A 6 15.73 9.52 -22.60
CA SER A 6 14.98 9.68 -21.35
C SER A 6 14.30 8.37 -20.93
N LEU A 7 13.70 7.64 -21.89
CA LEU A 7 13.04 6.36 -21.62
C LEU A 7 14.04 5.28 -21.17
N ILE A 8 15.21 5.19 -21.82
CA ILE A 8 16.28 4.28 -21.41
C ILE A 8 16.76 4.61 -19.99
N ARG A 9 16.95 5.89 -19.68
CA ARG A 9 17.34 6.35 -18.36
C ARG A 9 16.29 6.00 -17.30
N LEU A 10 15.00 6.20 -17.62
CA LEU A 10 13.90 5.86 -16.72
C LEU A 10 13.88 4.37 -16.39
N LYS A 11 14.01 3.49 -17.39
CA LYS A 11 14.08 2.03 -17.19
C LYS A 11 15.24 1.62 -16.30
N ARG A 12 16.41 2.23 -16.48
CA ARG A 12 17.58 1.97 -15.64
C ARG A 12 17.33 2.39 -14.19
N LEU A 13 16.81 3.60 -13.96
CA LEU A 13 16.52 4.11 -12.62
C LEU A 13 15.45 3.26 -11.92
N GLN A 14 14.45 2.78 -12.64
CA GLN A 14 13.44 1.87 -12.12
C GLN A 14 14.08 0.55 -11.63
N ALA A 15 14.94 -0.07 -12.43
CA ALA A 15 15.64 -1.29 -12.06
C ALA A 15 16.57 -1.10 -10.84
N GLU A 16 17.29 0.03 -10.78
CA GLU A 16 18.13 0.38 -9.63
C GLU A 16 17.29 0.59 -8.36
N SER A 17 16.16 1.31 -8.49
CA SER A 17 15.21 1.55 -7.39
C SER A 17 14.63 0.25 -6.84
N GLU A 18 14.19 -0.67 -7.72
CA GLU A 18 13.72 -2.00 -7.33
C GLU A 18 14.80 -2.82 -6.63
N GLY A 19 16.06 -2.74 -7.12
CA GLY A 19 17.20 -3.38 -6.46
C GLY A 19 17.44 -2.86 -5.04
N ILE A 20 17.29 -1.54 -4.83
CA ILE A 20 17.37 -0.93 -3.49
C ILE A 20 16.22 -1.42 -2.60
N ARG A 21 14.97 -1.38 -3.08
CA ARG A 21 13.79 -1.84 -2.33
C ARG A 21 13.93 -3.28 -1.87
N ARG A 22 14.35 -4.19 -2.76
CA ARG A 22 14.59 -5.61 -2.41
C ARG A 22 15.62 -5.77 -1.29
N ARG A 23 16.72 -5.01 -1.33
CA ARG A 23 17.75 -5.06 -0.28
C ARG A 23 17.24 -4.53 1.07
N LEU A 24 16.39 -3.52 1.05
CA LEU A 24 15.77 -2.94 2.25
C LEU A 24 14.54 -3.72 2.73
N ARG A 25 14.09 -4.73 1.96
CA ARG A 25 12.84 -5.49 2.21
C ARG A 25 11.61 -4.57 2.27
N ILE A 26 11.58 -3.60 1.37
CA ILE A 26 10.50 -2.64 1.19
C ILE A 26 9.68 -3.07 -0.03
N SER A 27 8.36 -2.94 0.08
CA SER A 27 7.43 -3.26 -0.98
C SER A 27 7.48 -2.23 -2.12
N SER A 28 7.09 -2.62 -3.33
CA SER A 28 6.96 -1.68 -4.43
C SER A 28 5.85 -0.66 -4.15
N PRO A 29 5.94 0.57 -4.68
CA PRO A 29 4.87 1.55 -4.53
C PRO A 29 3.54 0.98 -5.05
N ASN A 30 2.45 1.35 -4.39
CA ASN A 30 1.07 0.92 -4.68
C ASN A 30 0.82 -0.58 -4.51
N SER A 31 1.74 -1.31 -3.87
CA SER A 31 1.51 -2.73 -3.55
C SER A 31 0.59 -2.84 -2.35
N ILE A 32 -0.47 -3.63 -2.48
CA ILE A 32 -1.31 -4.00 -1.33
C ILE A 32 -0.55 -5.01 -0.48
N VAL A 33 -0.09 -4.58 0.70
CA VAL A 33 0.67 -5.42 1.64
C VAL A 33 -0.22 -6.07 2.70
N PHE A 34 -1.45 -5.58 2.87
CA PHE A 34 -2.48 -6.19 3.70
C PHE A 34 -3.87 -5.80 3.20
N ARG A 35 -4.82 -6.74 3.21
CA ARG A 35 -6.24 -6.50 2.92
C ARG A 35 -7.09 -7.49 3.70
N ALA A 36 -8.11 -7.01 4.39
CA ALA A 36 -9.05 -7.85 5.11
C ALA A 36 -10.39 -7.13 5.32
N PRO A 37 -11.52 -7.85 5.39
CA PRO A 37 -12.77 -7.29 5.87
C PRO A 37 -12.64 -6.90 7.35
N ILE A 38 -13.29 -5.80 7.75
CA ILE A 38 -13.36 -5.38 9.17
C ILE A 38 -14.43 -6.18 9.91
N ASP A 39 -15.62 -6.30 9.30
CA ASP A 39 -16.71 -7.14 9.77
C ASP A 39 -17.15 -8.07 8.61
N PRO A 40 -17.52 -9.34 8.85
CA PRO A 40 -18.02 -10.23 7.79
C PRO A 40 -19.36 -9.81 7.17
N VAL A 41 -20.12 -8.92 7.84
CA VAL A 41 -21.48 -8.51 7.46
C VAL A 41 -21.48 -7.15 6.78
N ASP A 42 -20.55 -6.26 7.14
CA ASP A 42 -20.42 -4.94 6.52
C ASP A 42 -19.50 -5.00 5.29
N GLU A 43 -19.71 -4.09 4.34
CA GLU A 43 -18.88 -3.96 3.14
C GLU A 43 -17.55 -3.21 3.41
N GLU A 44 -17.24 -2.93 4.68
CA GLU A 44 -16.01 -2.25 5.08
C GLU A 44 -14.80 -3.20 5.08
N GLU A 45 -13.77 -2.80 4.36
CA GLU A 45 -12.47 -3.47 4.35
C GLU A 45 -11.38 -2.50 4.80
N VAL A 46 -10.34 -3.06 5.41
CA VAL A 46 -9.08 -2.37 5.61
C VAL A 46 -8.08 -2.79 4.53
N VAL A 47 -7.46 -1.81 3.89
CA VAL A 47 -6.42 -1.99 2.87
C VAL A 47 -5.17 -1.25 3.32
N VAL A 48 -4.02 -1.90 3.24
CA VAL A 48 -2.71 -1.28 3.48
C VAL A 48 -1.91 -1.28 2.19
N GLU A 49 -1.57 -0.09 1.72
CA GLU A 49 -0.82 0.13 0.49
C GLU A 49 0.58 0.69 0.80
N ALA A 50 1.61 0.08 0.23
CA ALA A 50 2.99 0.53 0.40
C ALA A 50 3.30 1.79 -0.40
N ASP A 51 4.05 2.73 0.19
CA ASP A 51 4.46 3.97 -0.48
C ASP A 51 5.71 3.80 -1.37
N GLY A 52 6.34 2.62 -1.32
CA GLY A 52 7.57 2.31 -2.07
C GLY A 52 8.87 2.79 -1.43
N PHE A 53 8.81 3.40 -0.25
CA PHE A 53 9.94 3.93 0.54
C PHE A 53 9.98 3.35 1.97
N GLY A 54 9.14 2.34 2.23
CA GLY A 54 9.10 1.57 3.46
C GLY A 54 7.98 1.98 4.40
N GLY A 55 7.29 3.09 4.09
CA GLY A 55 6.03 3.46 4.72
C GLY A 55 4.84 2.81 4.05
N ALA A 56 3.67 3.04 4.63
CA ALA A 56 2.41 2.55 4.07
C ALA A 56 1.24 3.42 4.51
N THR A 57 0.18 3.36 3.71
CA THR A 57 -1.10 4.00 3.97
C THR A 57 -2.12 2.93 4.30
N LEU A 58 -2.76 3.04 5.46
CA LEU A 58 -3.93 2.26 5.82
C LEU A 58 -5.18 3.03 5.42
N SER A 59 -6.04 2.41 4.62
CA SER A 59 -7.34 2.93 4.23
C SER A 59 -8.43 1.99 4.72
N VAL A 60 -9.45 2.55 5.36
CA VAL A 60 -10.74 1.87 5.56
C VAL A 60 -11.63 2.28 4.40
N VAL A 61 -12.11 1.30 3.65
CA VAL A 61 -12.83 1.49 2.39
C VAL A 61 -14.12 0.69 2.40
N GLU A 62 -15.13 1.20 1.72
CA GLU A 62 -16.38 0.50 1.45
C GLU A 62 -16.51 0.28 -0.06
N GLY A 63 -16.91 -0.92 -0.48
CA GLY A 63 -17.07 -1.28 -1.89
C GLY A 63 -15.83 -1.91 -2.55
N ASN A 64 -15.72 -1.80 -3.87
CA ASN A 64 -14.77 -2.57 -4.69
C ASN A 64 -13.43 -1.83 -4.91
N TYR A 65 -12.57 -1.84 -3.89
CA TYR A 65 -11.20 -1.32 -4.01
C TYR A 65 -10.35 -2.14 -5.02
N PRO A 66 -9.60 -1.50 -5.96
CA PRO A 66 -9.33 -0.06 -6.10
C PRO A 66 -10.18 0.67 -7.16
N ILE A 67 -11.28 0.07 -7.66
CA ILE A 67 -12.01 0.56 -8.85
C ILE A 67 -13.13 1.53 -8.46
N ASP A 68 -14.03 1.09 -7.59
CA ASP A 68 -15.23 1.82 -7.20
C ASP A 68 -15.45 1.62 -5.71
N PHE A 69 -14.89 2.53 -4.91
CA PHE A 69 -14.89 2.45 -3.46
C PHE A 69 -15.02 3.83 -2.84
N LEU A 70 -15.56 3.87 -1.63
CA LEU A 70 -15.53 5.04 -0.77
C LEU A 70 -14.40 4.90 0.25
N CYS A 71 -13.48 5.86 0.30
CA CYS A 71 -12.47 5.92 1.36
C CYS A 71 -13.07 6.60 2.59
N LEU A 72 -13.38 5.81 3.62
CA LEU A 72 -13.96 6.29 4.88
C LEU A 72 -12.90 6.92 5.78
N ARG A 73 -11.70 6.35 5.82
CA ARG A 73 -10.59 6.84 6.62
C ARG A 73 -9.25 6.46 6.02
N GLU A 74 -8.30 7.38 6.02
CA GLU A 74 -6.91 7.14 5.64
C GLU A 74 -5.96 7.47 6.81
N THR A 75 -4.92 6.67 7.02
CA THR A 75 -3.85 6.96 7.99
C THR A 75 -2.50 6.51 7.43
N ARG A 76 -1.53 7.43 7.43
CA ARG A 76 -0.17 7.16 6.94
C ARG A 76 0.76 6.73 8.07
N PHE A 77 1.59 5.75 7.79
CA PHE A 77 2.57 5.20 8.72
C PHE A 77 3.97 5.29 8.13
N ARG A 78 4.94 5.54 9.01
CA ARG A 78 6.37 5.56 8.65
C ARG A 78 6.92 4.20 8.25
N THR A 79 6.23 3.11 8.60
CA THR A 79 6.67 1.75 8.28
C THR A 79 5.49 0.86 7.85
N GLU A 80 5.68 0.00 6.86
CA GLU A 80 4.71 -1.03 6.43
C GLU A 80 4.21 -1.85 7.63
N ARG A 81 5.12 -2.32 8.49
CA ARG A 81 4.77 -3.10 9.68
C ARG A 81 3.81 -2.38 10.64
N ALA A 82 4.00 -1.08 10.87
CA ALA A 82 3.13 -0.31 11.76
C ALA A 82 1.72 -0.15 11.18
N ALA A 83 1.60 0.02 9.86
CA ALA A 83 0.30 0.05 9.19
C ALA A 83 -0.40 -1.31 9.27
N ILE A 84 0.33 -2.41 9.05
CA ILE A 84 -0.21 -3.77 9.18
C ILE A 84 -0.69 -4.04 10.60
N GLN A 85 0.10 -3.73 11.63
CA GLN A 85 -0.29 -3.89 13.03
C GLN A 85 -1.54 -3.07 13.39
N ALA A 86 -1.66 -1.85 12.83
CA ALA A 86 -2.86 -1.05 13.01
C ALA A 86 -4.08 -1.68 12.31
N ALA A 87 -3.91 -2.23 11.11
CA ALA A 87 -4.96 -2.93 10.37
C ALA A 87 -5.43 -4.20 11.09
N GLU A 88 -4.49 -5.01 11.60
CA GLU A 88 -4.78 -6.18 12.44
C GLU A 88 -5.56 -5.79 13.71
N GLY A 89 -5.29 -4.63 14.29
CA GLY A 89 -6.05 -4.12 15.44
C GLY A 89 -7.49 -3.72 15.12
N LEU A 90 -7.80 -3.41 13.85
CA LEU A 90 -9.15 -3.06 13.41
C LEU A 90 -10.01 -4.31 13.21
N ILE A 91 -9.45 -5.37 12.62
CA ILE A 91 -10.17 -6.62 12.35
C ILE A 91 -10.39 -7.49 13.60
N ASN A 92 -9.62 -7.27 14.67
CA ASN A 92 -9.69 -8.06 15.92
C ASN A 92 -10.51 -7.36 17.02
N ARG A 93 -11.26 -6.29 16.70
CA ARG A 93 -12.13 -5.66 17.68
C ARG A 93 -13.37 -6.55 17.88
N PRO A 94 -13.67 -7.01 19.11
CA PRO A 94 -14.98 -7.55 19.39
C PRO A 94 -16.02 -6.44 19.21
N ALA A 95 -17.12 -6.78 18.55
CA ALA A 95 -18.31 -5.94 18.43
C ALA A 95 -18.81 -5.47 19.81
#